data_AF-A0A7J6SR86-F1
#
_entry.id   AF-A0A7J6SR86-F1
#
_cell.length_a   1.000
_cell.length_b   1.000
_cell.length_c   1.000
_cell.angle_alpha   90.00
_cell.angle_beta   90.00
_cell.angle_gamma   90.00
#
_symmetry.space_group_name_H-M   'P 1'
#
loop_
_entity.id
_entity.type
_entity.pdbx_description
1 polymer ?
#
loop_
_entity_poly.entity_id
_entity_poly.type
_entity_poly.pdbx_seq_one_letter_code
_entity_poly.pdbx_strand_id
1 'polypeptide(L)'
;ASDDRTVDITELPVKTWTQNYKEFLQEMMQAGQEAITQEKKAKAKAKRRAAAAASSDAGSEPSTPPAAASGEKDKEKKKGPAVKLGDLKEYHTEHSVHFKCTLQNEAAKSVVDSLGLEKAFKLRSAFSTTNMVLFDRNGKIRRYDSVLDIIKDFADLRLDMYVLRKESLIAKLTKEILILSNKCRFVTMVVNGEIVFQKKKIVQLMEELKRKKFMTMMEIDAQTKAAKTTSLKGKMASSTSGATGDEVKSEGESSDEEADDEAKAEKQQKRSGYDYLLAMSMWSLTLERVEAMERLLRDKEADLKVLRGRTIEEMWDRDLVQLLAALDEDDDRRAKEIKAEARYRKNKPK
;
A
#
# COMPACT_ATOMS: atom_id res chain seq x y z
N ALA A 1 34.95 0.53 -31.29
CA ALA A 1 34.61 1.81 -31.92
C ALA A 1 33.21 2.15 -31.46
N SER A 2 33.08 2.98 -30.42
CA SER A 2 31.75 3.48 -30.03
C SER A 2 31.26 4.36 -31.17
N ASP A 3 30.10 4.05 -31.75
CA ASP A 3 29.47 4.92 -32.74
C ASP A 3 29.23 6.28 -32.07
N ASP A 4 30.09 7.23 -32.40
CA ASP A 4 30.23 8.55 -31.77
C ASP A 4 28.99 9.47 -31.99
N ARG A 5 27.93 8.93 -32.59
CA ARG A 5 26.67 9.60 -32.91
C ARG A 5 25.45 8.88 -32.35
N THR A 6 25.64 7.84 -31.55
CA THR A 6 24.53 7.07 -30.98
C THR A 6 24.34 7.43 -29.51
N VAL A 7 23.08 7.64 -29.12
CA VAL A 7 22.67 7.94 -27.75
C VAL A 7 21.68 6.87 -27.32
N ASP A 8 21.99 6.17 -26.23
CA ASP A 8 21.10 5.20 -25.59
C ASP A 8 20.39 5.85 -24.40
N ILE A 9 19.07 5.88 -24.42
CA ILE A 9 18.21 6.40 -23.36
C ILE A 9 17.54 5.21 -22.70
N THR A 10 18.01 4.84 -21.51
CA THR A 10 17.54 3.67 -20.77
C THR A 10 16.55 4.01 -19.66
N GLU A 11 16.38 5.28 -19.32
CA GLU A 11 15.48 5.72 -18.25
C GLU A 11 14.82 7.06 -18.61
N LEU A 12 13.60 7.26 -18.11
CA LEU A 12 12.84 8.50 -18.28
C LEU A 12 12.53 9.14 -16.93
N PRO A 13 12.34 10.46 -16.88
CA PRO A 13 11.89 11.11 -15.66
C PRO A 13 10.57 10.54 -15.16
N VAL A 14 10.43 10.40 -13.84
CA VAL A 14 9.19 9.91 -13.20
C VAL A 14 7.99 10.71 -13.72
N LYS A 15 6.86 10.02 -13.96
CA LYS A 15 5.64 10.51 -14.62
C LYS A 15 5.78 10.82 -16.12
N THR A 16 6.87 10.42 -16.77
CA THR A 16 7.00 10.49 -18.24
C THR A 16 6.66 9.14 -18.85
N TRP A 17 5.63 9.08 -19.68
CA TRP A 17 5.21 7.84 -20.34
C TRP A 17 6.02 7.59 -21.62
N THR A 18 6.36 6.32 -21.86
CA THR A 18 7.16 5.88 -23.02
C THR A 18 6.56 6.31 -24.35
N GLN A 19 5.23 6.21 -24.52
CA GLN A 19 4.54 6.60 -25.75
C GLN A 19 4.61 8.11 -26.01
N ASN A 20 4.32 8.94 -25.00
CA ASN A 20 4.42 10.39 -25.12
C ASN A 20 5.86 10.83 -25.43
N TYR A 21 6.84 10.15 -24.84
CA TYR A 21 8.25 10.45 -25.09
C TYR A 21 8.71 9.99 -26.48
N LYS A 22 8.20 8.85 -26.95
CA LYS A 22 8.42 8.38 -28.32
C LYS A 22 7.91 9.37 -29.36
N GLU A 23 6.71 9.91 -29.18
CA GLU A 23 6.16 10.93 -30.09
C GLU A 23 7.08 12.16 -30.15
N PHE A 24 7.59 12.61 -29.00
CA PHE A 24 8.59 13.68 -28.94
C PHE A 24 9.87 13.34 -29.74
N LEU A 25 10.41 12.12 -29.62
CA LEU A 25 11.59 11.71 -30.40
C LEU A 25 11.28 11.58 -31.90
N GLN A 26 10.07 11.14 -32.27
CA GLN A 26 9.63 11.06 -33.66
C GLN A 26 9.49 12.45 -34.30
N GLU A 27 9.02 13.46 -33.56
CA GLU A 27 9.04 14.85 -34.02
C GLU A 27 10.47 15.34 -34.31
N MET A 28 11.45 14.97 -33.47
CA MET A 28 12.86 15.28 -33.68
C MET A 28 13.45 14.59 -34.91
N MET A 29 12.98 13.37 -35.24
CA MET A 29 13.33 12.68 -36.48
C MET A 29 12.71 13.34 -37.71
N GLN A 30 11.42 13.67 -37.65
CA GLN A 30 10.71 14.29 -38.77
C GLN A 30 11.34 15.62 -39.16
N ALA A 31 11.70 16.45 -38.18
CA ALA A 31 12.46 17.68 -38.39
C ALA A 31 13.84 17.45 -39.03
N GLY A 32 14.47 16.31 -38.73
CA GLY A 32 15.71 15.87 -39.38
C GLY A 32 15.50 15.56 -40.85
N GLN A 33 14.48 14.77 -41.17
CA GLN A 33 14.17 14.33 -42.54
C GLN A 33 13.73 15.48 -43.46
N GLU A 34 12.97 16.43 -42.92
CA GLU A 34 12.59 17.65 -43.64
C GLU A 34 13.81 18.50 -43.99
N ALA A 35 14.77 18.62 -43.08
CA ALA A 35 16.02 19.35 -43.32
C ALA A 35 16.86 18.70 -44.45
N ILE A 36 16.96 17.36 -44.48
CA ILE A 36 17.65 16.63 -45.56
C ILE A 36 16.98 16.92 -46.90
N THR A 37 15.65 16.90 -46.94
CA THR A 37 14.87 17.11 -48.17
C THR A 37 15.04 18.54 -48.69
N GLN A 38 15.03 19.53 -47.81
CA GLN A 38 15.28 20.93 -48.17
C GLN A 38 16.71 21.15 -48.68
N GLU A 39 17.71 20.56 -48.04
CA GLU A 39 19.11 20.65 -48.47
C GLU A 39 19.32 20.02 -49.86
N LYS A 40 18.72 18.85 -50.12
CA LYS A 40 18.74 18.21 -51.45
C LYS A 40 18.07 19.07 -52.52
N LYS A 41 16.90 19.66 -52.22
CA LYS A 41 16.19 20.59 -53.14
C LYS A 41 17.01 21.86 -53.41
N ALA A 42 17.67 22.42 -52.40
CA ALA A 42 18.52 23.59 -52.52
C ALA A 42 19.76 23.30 -53.39
N LYS A 43 20.46 22.17 -53.14
CA LYS A 43 21.61 21.73 -53.96
C LYS A 43 21.20 21.46 -55.41
N ALA A 44 20.04 20.84 -55.65
CA ALA A 44 19.51 20.64 -57.00
C ALA A 44 19.18 21.96 -57.72
N LYS A 45 18.58 22.92 -57.02
CA LYS A 45 18.29 24.27 -57.56
C LYS A 45 19.57 25.06 -57.85
N ALA A 46 20.57 24.98 -56.97
CA ALA A 46 21.88 25.58 -57.16
C ALA A 46 22.62 24.97 -58.37
N LYS A 47 22.59 23.63 -58.51
CA LYS A 47 23.16 22.95 -59.68
C LYS A 47 22.48 23.35 -60.98
N ARG A 48 21.15 23.50 -61.01
CA ARG A 48 20.41 24.00 -62.18
C ARG A 48 20.72 25.45 -62.50
N ARG A 49 20.87 26.32 -61.49
CA ARG A 49 21.28 27.72 -61.67
C ARG A 49 22.71 27.85 -62.18
N ALA A 50 23.64 27.04 -61.66
CA ALA A 50 25.03 27.00 -62.14
C ALA A 50 25.13 26.48 -63.58
N ALA A 51 24.33 25.48 -63.95
CA ALA A 51 24.25 24.99 -65.33
C ALA A 51 23.66 26.02 -66.30
N ALA A 52 22.68 26.82 -65.87
CA ALA A 52 22.10 27.90 -66.67
C ALA A 52 23.04 29.11 -66.81
N ALA A 53 23.84 29.43 -65.79
CA ALA A 53 24.82 30.51 -65.84
C ALA A 53 26.03 30.17 -66.73
N ALA A 54 26.40 28.89 -66.84
CA ALA A 54 27.45 28.43 -67.76
C ALA A 54 27.03 28.47 -69.25
N SER A 55 25.76 28.76 -69.56
CA SER A 55 25.22 28.87 -70.92
C SER A 55 24.92 30.31 -71.38
N SER A 56 25.25 31.34 -70.60
CA SER A 56 25.02 32.74 -70.95
C SER A 56 26.29 33.57 -70.75
N ASP A 57 26.88 34.02 -71.86
CA ASP A 57 27.97 34.99 -71.92
C ASP A 57 27.45 36.41 -72.17
N ALA A 58 28.13 37.39 -71.56
CA ALA A 58 28.11 38.85 -71.71
C ALA A 58 26.91 39.70 -71.23
N GLY A 59 27.18 40.60 -70.25
CA GLY A 59 26.93 42.05 -70.45
C GLY A 59 26.18 42.88 -69.38
N SER A 60 26.95 43.54 -68.50
CA SER A 60 26.74 44.87 -67.85
C SER A 60 25.68 45.13 -66.74
N GLU A 61 26.18 45.63 -65.60
CA GLU A 61 25.57 46.38 -64.46
C GLU A 61 25.59 47.93 -64.71
N PRO A 62 25.11 48.83 -63.82
CA PRO A 62 24.06 48.77 -62.76
C PRO A 62 23.14 50.04 -62.72
N SER A 63 22.01 50.00 -61.99
CA SER A 63 21.57 51.12 -61.13
C SER A 63 20.41 50.76 -60.16
N THR A 64 20.70 51.09 -58.90
CA THR A 64 20.00 51.34 -57.61
C THR A 64 18.46 51.51 -57.50
N PRO A 65 17.87 51.53 -56.27
CA PRO A 65 16.80 50.62 -55.82
C PRO A 65 15.46 51.32 -55.52
N PRO A 66 14.44 50.59 -55.04
CA PRO A 66 13.63 51.19 -53.99
C PRO A 66 13.26 50.27 -52.82
N ALA A 67 13.35 50.90 -51.65
CA ALA A 67 12.38 50.94 -50.57
C ALA A 67 11.96 49.65 -49.86
N ALA A 68 12.39 49.60 -48.60
CA ALA A 68 11.85 48.83 -47.51
C ALA A 68 10.32 48.94 -47.39
N ALA A 69 9.68 47.78 -47.24
CA ALA A 69 8.38 47.65 -46.58
C ALA A 69 8.53 46.60 -45.47
N SER A 70 8.67 47.11 -44.25
CA SER A 70 8.53 46.41 -42.99
C SER A 70 7.15 45.75 -42.90
N GLY A 71 7.14 44.44 -42.65
CA GLY A 71 5.95 43.64 -42.39
C GLY A 71 6.29 42.54 -41.41
N GLU A 72 6.67 42.94 -40.20
CA GLU A 72 6.87 42.08 -39.05
C GLU A 72 5.49 41.54 -38.63
N LYS A 73 5.16 40.32 -39.08
CA LYS A 73 4.12 39.50 -38.47
C LYS A 73 4.82 38.40 -37.70
N ASP A 74 4.91 38.59 -36.39
CA ASP A 74 5.13 37.55 -35.40
C ASP A 74 4.09 36.43 -35.61
N LYS A 75 4.47 35.46 -36.44
CA LYS A 75 4.02 34.09 -36.26
C LYS A 75 5.03 33.48 -35.30
N GLU A 76 4.57 33.22 -34.09
CA GLU A 76 5.21 32.34 -33.13
C GLU A 76 5.49 30.98 -33.80
N LYS A 77 6.60 30.90 -34.54
CA LYS A 77 7.13 29.65 -35.06
C LYS A 77 7.51 28.87 -33.83
N LYS A 78 6.77 27.80 -33.53
CA LYS A 78 7.27 26.69 -32.69
C LYS A 78 8.73 26.49 -33.08
N LYS A 79 9.68 26.89 -32.21
CA LYS A 79 11.11 26.64 -32.42
C LYS A 79 11.22 25.14 -32.63
N GLY A 80 11.56 24.73 -33.85
CA GLY A 80 11.76 23.32 -34.18
C GLY A 80 12.79 22.72 -33.22
N PRO A 81 12.76 21.38 -33.03
CA PRO A 81 13.65 20.73 -32.10
C PRO A 81 15.12 21.08 -32.41
N ALA A 82 15.86 21.49 -31.38
CA ALA A 82 17.25 21.96 -31.51
C ALA A 82 18.20 20.85 -31.98
N VAL A 83 17.83 19.60 -31.75
CA VAL A 83 18.59 18.41 -32.14
C VAL A 83 17.77 17.60 -33.13
N LYS A 84 18.42 17.13 -34.19
CA LYS A 84 17.79 16.35 -35.26
C LYS A 84 18.29 14.91 -35.24
N LEU A 85 17.36 13.96 -35.28
CA LEU A 85 17.65 12.54 -35.27
C LEU A 85 17.62 11.97 -36.69
N GLY A 86 18.54 11.06 -36.97
CA GLY A 86 18.59 10.31 -38.22
C GLY A 86 17.82 8.99 -38.15
N ASP A 87 17.94 8.26 -37.03
CA ASP A 87 17.28 6.98 -36.82
C ASP A 87 16.88 6.79 -35.34
N LEU A 88 15.81 6.05 -35.09
CA LEU A 88 15.30 5.71 -33.77
C LEU A 88 14.93 4.22 -33.73
N LYS A 89 15.54 3.49 -32.81
CA LYS A 89 15.21 2.09 -32.53
C LYS A 89 14.72 1.93 -31.10
N GLU A 90 13.72 1.08 -30.94
CA GLU A 90 13.02 0.86 -29.66
C GLU A 90 13.28 -0.56 -29.17
N TYR A 91 13.70 -0.68 -27.91
CA TYR A 91 14.02 -1.95 -27.27
C TYR A 91 13.32 -2.13 -25.91
N HIS A 92 12.20 -1.44 -25.71
CA HIS A 92 11.38 -1.45 -24.48
C HIS A 92 11.00 -2.86 -24.03
N THR A 93 10.78 -3.01 -22.74
CA THR A 93 10.00 -4.12 -22.18
C THR A 93 8.76 -3.54 -21.48
N GLU A 94 7.96 -4.38 -20.85
CA GLU A 94 6.86 -3.91 -19.98
C GLU A 94 7.35 -3.06 -18.80
N HIS A 95 8.58 -3.30 -18.34
CA HIS A 95 9.15 -2.70 -17.13
C HIS A 95 10.41 -1.86 -17.36
N SER A 96 10.87 -1.70 -18.60
CA SER A 96 12.06 -0.90 -18.91
C SER A 96 11.93 -0.11 -20.19
N VAL A 97 12.59 1.05 -20.21
CA VAL A 97 12.68 1.92 -21.36
C VAL A 97 14.04 1.74 -22.02
N HIS A 98 14.09 1.66 -23.35
CA HIS A 98 15.34 1.70 -24.09
C HIS A 98 15.09 2.27 -25.48
N PHE A 99 15.49 3.53 -25.69
CA PHE A 99 15.56 4.16 -27.00
C PHE A 99 17.02 4.25 -27.44
N LYS A 100 17.29 3.75 -28.65
CA LYS A 100 18.58 3.93 -29.32
C LYS A 100 18.42 4.96 -30.41
N CYS A 101 18.93 6.16 -30.16
CA CYS A 101 18.82 7.31 -31.04
C CYS A 101 20.14 7.48 -31.81
N THR A 102 20.06 7.65 -33.13
CA THR A 102 21.23 8.01 -33.94
C THR A 102 21.10 9.47 -34.38
N LEU A 103 22.09 10.29 -34.05
CA LEU A 103 22.14 11.70 -34.42
C LEU A 103 22.35 11.83 -35.94
N GLN A 104 21.69 12.82 -36.55
CA GLN A 104 21.69 12.96 -38.00
C GLN A 104 23.07 13.33 -38.59
N ASN A 105 23.81 14.23 -37.94
CA ASN A 105 25.09 14.73 -38.43
C ASN A 105 26.00 15.21 -37.28
N GLU A 106 27.26 15.53 -37.61
CA GLU A 106 28.25 16.03 -36.63
C GLU A 106 27.83 17.38 -36.00
N ALA A 107 27.07 18.19 -36.73
CA ALA A 107 26.51 19.43 -36.19
C ALA A 107 25.47 19.17 -35.10
N ALA A 108 24.59 18.17 -35.26
CA ALA A 108 23.65 17.76 -34.22
C ALA A 108 24.37 17.21 -32.99
N LYS A 109 25.50 16.51 -33.18
CA LYS A 109 26.36 16.07 -32.09
C LYS A 109 26.98 17.23 -31.33
N SER A 110 27.61 18.19 -32.02
CA SER A 110 28.17 19.38 -31.39
C SER A 110 27.11 20.20 -30.62
N VAL A 111 25.87 20.26 -31.13
CA VAL A 111 24.75 20.88 -30.40
C VAL A 111 24.44 20.11 -29.12
N VAL A 112 24.36 18.77 -29.18
CA VAL A 112 24.14 17.92 -27.99
C VAL A 112 25.28 18.09 -26.98
N ASP A 113 26.53 18.11 -27.41
CA ASP A 113 27.71 18.27 -26.55
C ASP A 113 27.72 19.64 -25.86
N SER A 114 27.31 20.70 -26.58
CA SER A 114 27.22 22.06 -26.02
C SER A 114 26.04 22.25 -25.06
N LEU A 115 24.91 21.58 -25.31
CA LEU A 115 23.67 21.75 -24.54
C LEU A 115 23.59 20.79 -23.35
N GLY A 116 24.32 19.68 -23.43
CA GLY A 116 24.23 18.51 -22.55
C GLY A 116 23.09 17.57 -22.96
N LEU A 117 23.35 16.25 -22.89
CA LEU A 117 22.41 15.18 -23.24
C LEU A 117 21.06 15.33 -22.53
N GLU A 118 21.08 15.61 -21.24
CA GLU A 118 19.86 15.67 -20.43
C GLU A 118 18.93 16.83 -20.83
N LYS A 119 19.50 17.97 -21.24
CA LYS A 119 18.72 19.12 -21.71
C LYS A 119 18.27 18.95 -23.15
N ALA A 120 19.14 18.37 -24.00
CA ALA A 120 18.84 18.07 -25.40
C ALA A 120 17.65 17.10 -25.54
N PHE A 121 17.61 16.08 -24.69
CA PHE A 121 16.58 15.04 -24.70
C PHE A 121 15.47 15.26 -23.66
N LYS A 122 15.46 16.39 -22.93
CA LYS A 122 14.47 16.70 -21.89
C LYS A 122 14.33 15.60 -20.82
N LEU A 123 15.46 15.03 -20.40
CA LEU A 123 15.55 13.98 -19.37
C LEU A 123 15.62 14.52 -17.94
N ARG A 124 15.37 15.82 -17.74
CA ARG A 124 15.20 16.43 -16.42
C ARG A 124 13.78 16.98 -16.27
N SER A 125 13.10 16.57 -15.21
CA SER A 125 11.87 17.21 -14.76
C SER A 125 12.07 17.79 -13.36
N ALA A 126 11.48 18.94 -13.11
CA ALA A 126 11.37 19.51 -11.76
C ALA A 126 9.93 19.32 -11.29
N PHE A 127 9.75 18.91 -10.04
CA PHE A 127 8.44 18.89 -9.38
C PHE A 127 8.54 19.62 -8.04
N SER A 128 7.47 20.33 -7.69
CA SER A 128 7.41 21.12 -6.46
C SER A 128 6.60 20.40 -5.40
N THR A 129 7.10 20.34 -4.16
CA THR A 129 6.45 19.69 -3.02
C THR A 129 5.80 20.68 -2.04
N THR A 130 5.54 21.91 -2.48
CA THR A 130 5.08 23.02 -1.62
C THR A 130 3.68 22.84 -1.01
N ASN A 131 2.86 21.96 -1.57
CA ASN A 131 1.47 21.78 -1.17
C ASN A 131 1.23 20.41 -0.52
N MET A 132 1.83 20.17 0.66
CA MET A 132 1.54 19.00 1.48
C MET A 132 0.40 19.33 2.46
N VAL A 133 -0.84 19.05 2.05
CA VAL A 133 -2.04 19.30 2.85
C VAL A 133 -2.76 17.98 3.08
N LEU A 134 -2.89 17.57 4.35
CA LEU A 134 -3.48 16.28 4.75
C LEU A 134 -4.45 16.48 5.93
N PHE A 135 -5.30 15.49 6.18
CA PHE A 135 -6.13 15.45 7.38
C PHE A 135 -5.30 14.96 8.58
N ASP A 136 -5.44 15.64 9.71
CA ASP A 136 -4.84 15.22 10.99
C ASP A 136 -5.65 14.09 11.66
N ARG A 137 -5.20 13.61 12.83
CA ARG A 137 -5.89 12.55 13.61
C ARG A 137 -7.33 12.91 14.00
N ASN A 138 -7.66 14.20 14.02
CA ASN A 138 -8.96 14.74 14.40
C ASN A 138 -9.83 15.07 13.17
N GLY A 139 -9.37 14.74 11.95
CA GLY A 139 -10.07 15.04 10.70
C GLY A 139 -9.99 16.50 10.27
N LYS A 140 -9.06 17.29 10.81
CA LYS A 140 -8.84 18.69 10.44
C LYS A 140 -7.79 18.80 9.35
N ILE A 141 -7.99 19.73 8.42
CA ILE A 141 -7.04 20.00 7.35
C ILE A 141 -5.82 20.72 7.93
N ARG A 142 -4.63 20.14 7.75
CA ARG A 142 -3.34 20.72 8.16
C ARG A 142 -2.39 20.77 6.97
N ARG A 143 -1.69 21.91 6.81
CA ARG A 143 -0.54 22.02 5.91
C ARG A 143 0.72 21.62 6.66
N TYR A 144 1.55 20.81 6.02
CA TYR A 144 2.85 20.36 6.49
C TYR A 144 3.95 21.01 5.64
N ASP A 145 5.01 21.47 6.30
CA ASP A 145 6.15 22.10 5.60
C ASP A 145 7.21 21.05 5.22
N SER A 146 7.33 19.99 6.00
CA SER A 146 8.26 18.89 5.76
C SER A 146 7.59 17.52 5.86
N VAL A 147 8.12 16.55 5.11
CA VAL A 147 7.74 15.13 5.21
C VAL A 147 8.00 14.59 6.62
N LEU A 148 9.00 15.14 7.32
CA LEU A 148 9.33 14.73 8.69
C LEU A 148 8.20 15.07 9.67
N ASP A 149 7.46 16.16 9.45
CA ASP A 149 6.35 16.54 10.32
C ASP A 149 5.16 15.57 10.15
N ILE A 150 4.93 15.10 8.93
CA ILE A 150 3.94 14.05 8.64
C ILE A 150 4.31 12.76 9.36
N ILE A 151 5.60 12.37 9.33
CA ILE A 151 6.09 11.15 9.98
C ILE A 151 5.98 11.24 11.50
N LYS A 152 6.27 12.41 12.10
CA LYS A 152 6.12 12.63 13.54
C LYS A 152 4.66 12.49 13.98
N ASP A 153 3.74 13.18 13.31
CA ASP A 153 2.30 13.09 13.59
C ASP A 153 1.81 11.64 13.42
N PHE A 154 2.31 10.91 12.42
CA PHE A 154 2.01 9.49 12.22
C PHE A 154 2.55 8.62 13.34
N ALA A 155 3.79 8.84 13.79
CA ALA A 155 4.44 8.03 14.80
C ALA A 155 3.74 8.13 16.15
N ASP A 156 3.33 9.33 16.56
CA ASP A 156 2.60 9.55 17.81
C ASP A 156 1.25 8.81 17.80
N LEU A 157 0.49 8.94 16.71
CA LEU A 157 -0.77 8.21 16.53
C LEU A 157 -0.52 6.69 16.53
N ARG A 158 0.53 6.23 15.85
CA ARG A 158 0.84 4.81 15.73
C ARG A 158 1.19 4.19 17.08
N LEU A 159 1.95 4.88 17.94
CA LEU A 159 2.27 4.45 19.29
C LEU A 159 1.01 4.31 20.16
N ASP A 160 0.13 5.31 20.16
CA ASP A 160 -1.15 5.24 20.86
C ASP A 160 -1.99 4.03 20.40
N MET A 161 -1.97 3.73 19.10
CA MET A 161 -2.67 2.54 18.55
C MET A 161 -2.01 1.22 18.96
N TYR A 162 -0.68 1.17 19.14
CA TYR A 162 -0.02 -0.03 19.67
C TYR A 162 -0.35 -0.27 21.15
N VAL A 163 -0.52 0.78 21.95
CA VAL A 163 -1.02 0.66 23.33
C VAL A 163 -2.40 -0.02 23.32
N LEU A 164 -3.33 0.52 22.53
CA LEU A 164 -4.69 -0.03 22.41
C LEU A 164 -4.70 -1.48 21.89
N ARG A 165 -3.78 -1.80 20.97
CA ARG A 165 -3.59 -3.16 20.45
C ARG A 165 -3.08 -4.09 21.54
N LYS A 166 -2.04 -3.72 22.29
CA LYS A 166 -1.47 -4.54 23.37
C LYS A 166 -2.53 -4.86 24.42
N GLU A 167 -3.29 -3.85 24.85
CA GLU A 167 -4.39 -4.04 25.80
C GLU A 167 -5.48 -4.98 25.27
N SER A 168 -5.87 -4.81 24.02
CA SER A 168 -6.87 -5.68 23.38
C SER A 168 -6.39 -7.13 23.25
N LEU A 169 -5.11 -7.34 22.93
CA LEU A 169 -4.50 -8.67 22.86
C LEU A 169 -4.41 -9.32 24.25
N ILE A 170 -4.01 -8.57 25.28
CA ILE A 170 -3.99 -9.05 26.65
C ILE A 170 -5.41 -9.42 27.11
N ALA A 171 -6.41 -8.58 26.84
CA ALA A 171 -7.79 -8.87 27.19
C ALA A 171 -8.31 -10.13 26.49
N LYS A 172 -8.00 -10.31 25.20
CA LYS A 172 -8.36 -11.49 24.43
C LYS A 172 -7.71 -12.76 25.00
N LEU A 173 -6.40 -12.75 25.24
CA LEU A 173 -5.68 -13.89 25.82
C LEU A 173 -6.17 -14.20 27.24
N THR A 174 -6.41 -13.17 28.06
CA THR A 174 -6.96 -13.35 29.42
C THR A 174 -8.33 -14.01 29.36
N LYS A 175 -9.20 -13.59 28.44
CA LYS A 175 -10.51 -14.22 28.22
C LYS A 175 -10.36 -15.69 27.82
N GLU A 176 -9.47 -15.99 26.87
CA GLU A 176 -9.20 -17.37 26.44
C GLU A 176 -8.70 -18.25 27.60
N ILE A 177 -7.78 -17.74 28.42
CA ILE A 177 -7.24 -18.42 29.61
C ILE A 177 -8.35 -18.67 30.64
N LEU A 178 -9.20 -17.68 30.95
CA LEU A 178 -10.30 -17.86 31.89
C LEU A 178 -11.30 -18.93 31.42
N ILE A 179 -11.64 -18.93 30.13
CA ILE A 179 -12.53 -19.94 29.55
C ILE A 179 -11.86 -21.32 29.61
N LEU A 180 -10.60 -21.42 29.18
CA LEU A 180 -9.85 -22.68 29.20
C LEU A 180 -9.65 -23.22 30.61
N SER A 181 -9.35 -22.36 31.58
CA SER A 181 -9.19 -22.72 32.99
C SER A 181 -10.49 -23.27 33.57
N ASN A 182 -11.63 -22.60 33.32
CA ASN A 182 -12.94 -23.11 33.73
C ASN A 182 -13.27 -24.44 33.06
N LYS A 183 -12.95 -24.60 31.76
CA LYS A 183 -13.12 -25.88 31.04
C LYS A 183 -12.26 -27.00 31.63
N CYS A 184 -10.96 -26.76 31.83
CA CYS A 184 -10.05 -27.75 32.42
C CYS A 184 -10.55 -28.19 33.80
N ARG A 185 -10.93 -27.22 34.65
CA ARG A 185 -11.45 -27.48 35.98
C ARG A 185 -12.76 -28.27 35.95
N PHE A 186 -13.68 -27.91 35.04
CA PHE A 186 -14.94 -28.61 34.87
C PHE A 186 -14.71 -30.06 34.46
N VAL A 187 -13.93 -30.29 33.40
CA VAL A 187 -13.68 -31.65 32.91
C VAL A 187 -12.93 -32.49 33.94
N THR A 188 -11.94 -31.93 34.63
CA THR A 188 -11.21 -32.63 35.70
C THR A 188 -12.15 -33.09 36.81
N MET A 189 -13.05 -32.20 37.27
CA MET A 189 -14.05 -32.55 38.29
C MET A 189 -15.05 -33.60 37.82
N VAL A 190 -15.34 -33.64 36.52
CA VAL A 190 -16.22 -34.64 35.93
C VAL A 190 -15.54 -36.01 35.86
N VAL A 191 -14.29 -36.05 35.38
CA VAL A 191 -13.49 -37.29 35.30
C VAL A 191 -13.26 -37.88 36.69
N ASN A 192 -13.04 -37.02 37.70
CA ASN A 192 -12.89 -37.43 39.10
C ASN A 192 -14.22 -37.83 39.78
N GLY A 193 -15.36 -37.72 39.10
CA GLY A 193 -16.68 -38.04 39.64
C GLY A 193 -17.25 -37.02 40.63
N GLU A 194 -16.62 -35.84 40.77
CA GLU A 194 -17.11 -34.77 41.65
C GLU A 194 -18.29 -33.99 41.07
N ILE A 195 -18.46 -34.02 39.74
CA ILE A 195 -19.62 -33.49 39.04
C ILE A 195 -20.23 -34.64 38.24
N VAL A 196 -21.43 -35.05 38.65
CA VAL A 196 -22.18 -36.13 38.00
C VAL A 196 -23.40 -35.54 37.31
N PHE A 197 -23.54 -35.81 36.01
CA PHE A 197 -24.66 -35.33 35.17
C PHE A 197 -25.85 -36.29 35.14
N GLN A 198 -25.60 -37.56 35.44
CA GLN A 198 -26.60 -38.61 35.32
C GLN A 198 -27.80 -38.31 36.24
N LYS A 199 -29.00 -38.28 35.66
CA LYS A 199 -30.29 -38.06 36.34
C LYS A 199 -30.44 -36.70 37.06
N LYS A 200 -29.61 -35.69 36.74
CA LYS A 200 -29.80 -34.32 37.26
C LYS A 200 -30.53 -33.43 36.26
N LYS A 201 -31.45 -32.59 36.75
CA LYS A 201 -32.05 -31.53 35.93
C LYS A 201 -31.01 -30.45 35.65
N ILE A 202 -31.06 -29.84 34.45
CA ILE A 202 -30.15 -28.77 34.03
C ILE A 202 -30.07 -27.63 35.06
N VAL A 203 -31.20 -27.26 35.66
CA VAL A 203 -31.29 -26.22 36.71
C VAL A 203 -30.44 -26.57 37.94
N GLN A 204 -30.49 -27.83 38.40
CA GLN A 204 -29.71 -28.29 39.55
C GLN A 204 -28.20 -28.29 39.23
N LEU A 205 -27.85 -28.63 37.99
CA LEU A 205 -26.45 -28.59 37.53
C LEU A 205 -25.92 -27.15 37.52
N MET A 206 -26.72 -26.17 37.12
CA MET A 206 -26.34 -24.75 37.15
C MET A 206 -26.13 -24.22 38.57
N GLU A 207 -27.00 -24.59 39.51
CA GLU A 207 -26.81 -24.23 40.93
C GLU A 207 -25.54 -24.84 41.50
N GLU A 208 -25.24 -26.09 41.12
CA GLU A 208 -23.99 -26.75 41.51
C GLU A 208 -22.75 -26.05 40.93
N LEU A 209 -22.78 -25.66 39.65
CA LEU A 209 -21.71 -24.87 39.01
C LEU A 209 -21.51 -23.52 39.70
N LYS A 210 -22.61 -22.83 40.01
CA LYS A 210 -22.58 -21.57 40.75
C LYS A 210 -21.98 -21.75 42.15
N ARG A 211 -22.38 -22.81 42.88
CA ARG A 211 -21.83 -23.16 44.20
C ARG A 211 -20.34 -23.50 44.13
N LYS A 212 -19.90 -24.17 43.07
CA LYS A 212 -18.48 -24.49 42.83
C LYS A 212 -17.67 -23.30 42.27
N LYS A 213 -18.29 -22.11 42.11
CA LYS A 213 -17.66 -20.87 41.65
C LYS A 213 -17.08 -20.99 40.23
N PHE A 214 -17.79 -21.65 39.32
CA PHE A 214 -17.49 -21.51 37.90
C PHE A 214 -17.93 -20.12 37.44
N MET A 215 -17.13 -19.48 36.61
CA MET A 215 -17.51 -18.18 36.06
C MET A 215 -18.49 -18.34 34.92
N THR A 216 -19.52 -17.50 34.89
CA THR A 216 -20.39 -17.35 33.73
C THR A 216 -19.67 -16.60 32.61
N MET A 217 -20.14 -16.77 31.37
CA MET A 217 -19.59 -16.02 30.24
C MET A 217 -19.71 -14.49 30.42
N MET A 218 -20.78 -14.03 31.08
CA MET A 218 -20.97 -12.62 31.41
C MET A 218 -19.93 -12.10 32.42
N GLU A 219 -19.59 -12.88 33.44
CA GLU A 219 -18.56 -12.50 34.42
C GLU A 219 -17.16 -12.49 33.79
N ILE A 220 -16.86 -13.46 32.91
CA ILE A 220 -15.61 -13.50 32.14
C ILE A 220 -15.51 -12.25 31.25
N ASP A 221 -16.59 -11.88 30.57
CA ASP A 221 -16.65 -10.67 29.75
C ASP A 221 -16.54 -9.39 30.58
N ALA A 222 -17.16 -9.33 31.75
CA ALA A 222 -17.05 -8.19 32.66
C ALA A 222 -15.62 -8.01 33.18
N GLN A 223 -14.96 -9.10 33.58
CA GLN A 223 -13.59 -9.06 34.13
C GLN A 223 -12.56 -8.65 33.07
N THR A 224 -12.77 -9.07 31.82
CA THR A 224 -11.89 -8.72 30.69
C THR A 224 -12.17 -7.33 30.12
N LYS A 225 -13.42 -6.84 30.20
CA LYS A 225 -13.79 -5.46 29.84
C LYS A 225 -13.35 -4.45 30.89
N ALA A 226 -13.46 -4.75 32.19
CA ALA A 226 -12.98 -3.89 33.28
C ALA A 226 -11.45 -3.65 33.17
N ALA A 227 -10.69 -4.68 32.80
CA ALA A 227 -9.28 -4.54 32.48
C ALA A 227 -9.01 -3.61 31.27
N LYS A 228 -9.96 -3.49 30.33
CA LYS A 228 -9.87 -2.63 29.14
C LYS A 228 -10.28 -1.18 29.41
N THR A 229 -11.31 -0.93 30.21
CA THR A 229 -11.82 0.43 30.51
C THR A 229 -10.93 1.20 31.48
N THR A 230 -10.23 0.53 32.39
CA THR A 230 -9.33 1.18 33.37
C THR A 230 -8.13 1.87 32.70
N SER A 231 -7.64 1.34 31.57
CA SER A 231 -6.59 1.98 30.77
C SER A 231 -7.10 3.13 29.89
N LEU A 232 -8.26 2.98 29.25
CA LEU A 232 -8.80 4.01 28.34
C LEU A 232 -9.22 5.31 29.06
N LYS A 233 -9.60 5.24 30.35
CA LYS A 233 -10.06 6.43 31.11
C LYS A 233 -8.92 7.42 31.43
N GLY A 234 -7.65 6.99 31.37
CA GLY A 234 -6.48 7.82 31.72
C GLY A 234 -6.04 8.86 30.68
N LYS A 235 -6.56 8.80 29.43
CA LYS A 235 -6.09 9.68 28.33
C LYS A 235 -7.19 10.44 27.56
N MET A 236 -8.47 10.24 27.89
CA MET A 236 -9.61 10.91 27.23
C MET A 236 -10.43 11.82 28.17
N ALA A 237 -9.76 12.53 29.10
CA ALA A 237 -10.41 13.51 29.99
C ALA A 237 -10.44 14.95 29.42
N SER A 238 -10.21 15.14 28.12
CA SER A 238 -10.30 16.46 27.49
C SER A 238 -10.95 16.39 26.11
N SER A 239 -12.25 16.09 26.08
CA SER A 239 -13.19 16.81 25.20
C SER A 239 -14.62 16.29 25.40
N THR A 240 -15.36 17.10 26.13
CA THR A 240 -16.73 17.53 25.81
C THR A 240 -17.90 16.60 26.16
N SER A 241 -18.70 17.14 27.08
CA SER A 241 -20.02 16.78 27.57
C SER A 241 -21.17 17.03 26.57
N GLY A 242 -22.22 16.23 26.68
CA GLY A 242 -23.59 16.45 26.16
C GLY A 242 -24.27 15.11 25.87
N ALA A 243 -24.99 14.51 26.84
CA ALA A 243 -26.46 14.57 27.01
C ALA A 243 -27.20 14.15 25.71
N THR A 244 -28.00 13.08 25.62
CA THR A 244 -29.19 12.64 26.38
C THR A 244 -29.35 11.11 26.16
N GLY A 245 -29.85 10.25 27.07
CA GLY A 245 -31.14 10.29 27.75
C GLY A 245 -32.15 9.48 26.95
N ASP A 246 -32.25 8.16 27.18
CA ASP A 246 -33.54 7.44 27.14
C ASP A 246 -33.46 6.12 27.92
N GLU A 247 -34.18 6.09 29.04
CA GLU A 247 -34.55 4.91 29.79
C GLU A 247 -35.78 4.30 29.11
N VAL A 248 -35.75 3.00 28.79
CA VAL A 248 -36.99 2.25 28.59
C VAL A 248 -37.09 1.18 29.67
N LYS A 249 -37.95 1.50 30.63
CA LYS A 249 -38.54 0.57 31.61
C LYS A 249 -39.33 -0.53 30.90
N SER A 250 -39.13 -1.74 31.44
CA SER A 250 -40.14 -2.72 31.81
C SER A 250 -41.60 -2.39 31.47
N GLU A 251 -42.25 -3.28 30.71
CA GLU A 251 -43.52 -4.00 30.99
C GLU A 251 -43.97 -4.67 29.67
N GLY A 252 -44.63 -5.83 29.63
CA GLY A 252 -45.24 -6.64 30.67
C GLY A 252 -45.45 -8.07 30.20
N GLU A 253 -45.90 -8.88 31.15
CA GLU A 253 -46.28 -10.29 31.01
C GLU A 253 -47.43 -10.49 30.02
N SER A 254 -47.38 -11.59 29.28
CA SER A 254 -48.59 -12.32 28.91
C SER A 254 -48.25 -13.80 28.78
N SER A 255 -49.10 -14.58 29.42
CA SER A 255 -49.15 -16.02 29.53
C SER A 255 -49.15 -16.73 28.18
N ASP A 256 -48.33 -17.77 28.07
CA ASP A 256 -48.78 -19.01 27.41
C ASP A 256 -48.11 -20.18 28.12
N GLU A 257 -48.83 -20.73 29.11
CA GLU A 257 -48.50 -21.98 29.75
C GLU A 257 -48.90 -23.10 28.79
N GLU A 258 -47.93 -23.59 28.01
CA GLU A 258 -47.75 -24.97 27.52
C GLU A 258 -46.53 -24.97 26.58
N ALA A 259 -45.37 -24.57 27.13
CA ALA A 259 -44.08 -24.79 26.48
C ALA A 259 -43.42 -26.00 27.15
N ASP A 260 -43.13 -27.00 26.32
CA ASP A 260 -42.41 -28.23 26.63
C ASP A 260 -41.24 -28.00 27.61
N ASP A 261 -41.08 -28.90 28.59
CA ASP A 261 -40.06 -28.81 29.63
C ASP A 261 -38.64 -28.73 29.01
N GLU A 262 -38.45 -29.31 27.81
CA GLU A 262 -37.22 -29.20 27.02
C GLU A 262 -36.98 -27.76 26.50
N ALA A 263 -38.00 -27.08 25.98
CA ALA A 263 -37.88 -25.71 25.49
C ALA A 263 -37.64 -24.70 26.62
N LYS A 264 -38.21 -24.95 27.81
CA LYS A 264 -37.91 -24.16 29.02
C LYS A 264 -36.48 -24.38 29.51
N ALA A 265 -36.00 -25.63 29.49
CA ALA A 265 -34.64 -25.97 29.89
C ALA A 265 -33.58 -25.37 28.93
N GLU A 266 -33.82 -25.38 27.61
CA GLU A 266 -32.94 -24.73 26.63
C GLU A 266 -32.89 -23.21 26.79
N LYS A 267 -34.04 -22.56 27.04
CA LYS A 267 -34.09 -21.11 27.32
C LYS A 267 -33.37 -20.76 28.63
N GLN A 268 -33.47 -21.59 29.66
CA GLN A 268 -32.71 -21.41 30.91
C GLN A 268 -31.20 -21.66 30.73
N GLN A 269 -30.82 -22.63 29.87
CA GLN A 269 -29.43 -22.89 29.50
C GLN A 269 -28.77 -21.71 28.80
N LYS A 270 -29.47 -21.09 27.85
CA LYS A 270 -28.99 -19.87 27.20
C LYS A 270 -28.90 -18.66 28.14
N ARG A 271 -29.79 -18.57 29.15
CA ARG A 271 -29.81 -17.43 30.10
C ARG A 271 -28.77 -17.51 31.21
N SER A 272 -28.28 -18.70 31.58
CA SER A 272 -27.40 -18.87 32.75
C SER A 272 -25.93 -18.55 32.49
N GLY A 273 -25.50 -18.50 31.23
CA GLY A 273 -24.13 -18.16 30.86
C GLY A 273 -23.10 -19.29 31.05
N TYR A 274 -23.52 -20.50 31.42
CA TYR A 274 -22.66 -21.70 31.54
C TYR A 274 -22.61 -22.56 30.27
N ASP A 275 -23.23 -22.11 29.19
CA ASP A 275 -23.35 -22.88 27.94
C ASP A 275 -22.00 -23.37 27.38
N TYR A 276 -20.95 -22.57 27.55
CA TYR A 276 -19.59 -22.92 27.10
C TYR A 276 -18.98 -24.15 27.81
N LEU A 277 -19.55 -24.57 28.96
CA LEU A 277 -19.18 -25.78 29.70
C LEU A 277 -20.16 -26.93 29.40
N LEU A 278 -21.47 -26.63 29.35
CA LEU A 278 -22.52 -27.64 29.23
C LEU A 278 -22.72 -28.15 27.80
N ALA A 279 -22.46 -27.32 26.78
CA ALA A 279 -22.53 -27.70 25.37
C ALA A 279 -21.28 -28.47 24.89
N MET A 280 -20.39 -28.87 25.81
CA MET A 280 -19.19 -29.63 25.46
C MET A 280 -19.52 -31.08 25.09
N SER A 281 -18.84 -31.61 24.07
CA SER A 281 -18.99 -33.01 23.66
C SER A 281 -18.54 -33.97 24.76
N MET A 282 -19.22 -35.11 24.93
CA MET A 282 -18.78 -36.17 25.85
C MET A 282 -17.35 -36.64 25.60
N TRP A 283 -16.89 -36.62 24.34
CA TRP A 283 -15.52 -36.97 23.95
C TRP A 283 -14.47 -35.98 24.46
N SER A 284 -14.90 -34.78 24.88
CA SER A 284 -14.00 -33.82 25.53
C SER A 284 -13.75 -34.10 27.00
N LEU A 285 -14.46 -35.10 27.55
CA LEU A 285 -14.39 -35.52 28.95
C LEU A 285 -13.42 -36.69 29.18
N THR A 286 -12.50 -36.96 28.26
CA THR A 286 -11.46 -37.97 28.41
C THR A 286 -10.22 -37.40 29.09
N LEU A 287 -9.45 -38.24 29.79
CA LEU A 287 -8.21 -37.84 30.48
C LEU A 287 -7.20 -37.21 29.51
N GLU A 288 -7.01 -37.82 28.33
CA GLU A 288 -6.12 -37.30 27.29
C GLU A 288 -6.51 -35.88 26.85
N ARG A 289 -7.82 -35.59 26.77
CA ARG A 289 -8.29 -34.27 26.37
C ARG A 289 -8.11 -33.24 27.46
N VAL A 290 -8.24 -33.62 28.74
CA VAL A 290 -7.90 -32.76 29.88
C VAL A 290 -6.44 -32.37 29.82
N GLU A 291 -5.53 -33.34 29.70
CA GLU A 291 -4.10 -33.09 29.61
C GLU A 291 -3.74 -32.17 28.42
N ALA A 292 -4.40 -32.38 27.27
CA ALA A 292 -4.25 -31.50 26.11
C ALA A 292 -4.77 -30.08 26.36
N MET A 293 -5.91 -29.91 27.05
CA MET A 293 -6.45 -28.59 27.41
C MET A 293 -5.57 -27.88 28.44
N GLU A 294 -5.02 -28.60 29.41
CA GLU A 294 -4.07 -28.07 30.39
C GLU A 294 -2.76 -27.64 29.73
N ARG A 295 -2.26 -28.41 28.76
CA ARG A 295 -1.09 -28.00 27.97
C ARG A 295 -1.37 -26.71 27.20
N LEU A 296 -2.52 -26.63 26.53
CA LEU A 296 -2.94 -25.42 25.83
C LEU A 296 -3.07 -24.23 26.79
N LEU A 297 -3.61 -24.45 27.99
CA LEU A 297 -3.71 -23.43 29.03
C LEU A 297 -2.31 -22.92 29.43
N ARG A 298 -1.36 -23.82 29.70
CA ARG A 298 0.03 -23.45 30.01
C ARG A 298 0.69 -22.65 28.89
N ASP A 299 0.51 -23.07 27.64
CA ASP A 299 1.06 -22.37 26.47
C ASP A 299 0.47 -20.94 26.37
N LYS A 300 -0.84 -20.79 26.58
CA LYS A 300 -1.52 -19.48 26.56
C LYS A 300 -1.11 -18.58 27.72
N GLU A 301 -0.91 -19.13 28.91
CA GLU A 301 -0.40 -18.40 30.08
C GLU A 301 1.04 -17.92 29.85
N ALA A 302 1.88 -18.75 29.22
CA ALA A 302 3.23 -18.37 28.81
C ALA A 302 3.18 -17.24 27.77
N ASP A 303 2.33 -17.34 26.76
CA ASP A 303 2.12 -16.30 25.75
C ASP A 303 1.66 -14.97 26.38
N LEU A 304 0.74 -15.03 27.34
CA LEU A 304 0.27 -13.84 28.05
C LEU A 304 1.40 -13.21 28.87
N LYS A 305 2.24 -14.01 29.54
CA LYS A 305 3.40 -13.51 30.29
C LYS A 305 4.39 -12.81 29.35
N VAL A 306 4.68 -13.41 28.20
CA VAL A 306 5.55 -12.82 27.16
C VAL A 306 4.93 -11.51 26.64
N LEU A 307 3.64 -11.50 26.31
CA LEU A 307 2.96 -10.32 25.80
C LEU A 307 2.91 -9.17 26.81
N ARG A 308 2.73 -9.46 28.11
CA ARG A 308 2.79 -8.44 29.17
C ARG A 308 4.19 -7.85 29.29
N GLY A 309 5.22 -8.69 29.22
CA GLY A 309 6.63 -8.30 29.33
C GLY A 309 7.17 -7.51 28.13
N ARG A 310 6.63 -7.72 26.92
CA ARG A 310 7.06 -6.98 25.71
C ARG A 310 6.77 -5.49 25.82
N THR A 311 7.71 -4.66 25.39
CA THR A 311 7.49 -3.21 25.30
C THR A 311 6.66 -2.87 24.04
N ILE A 312 6.15 -1.63 23.98
CA ILE A 312 5.35 -1.17 22.83
C ILE A 312 6.25 -0.98 21.61
N GLU A 313 7.46 -0.50 21.85
CA GLU A 313 8.52 -0.27 20.87
C GLU A 313 8.94 -1.61 20.24
N GLU A 314 9.23 -2.63 21.05
CA GLU A 314 9.56 -3.99 20.57
C GLU A 314 8.44 -4.59 19.71
N MET A 315 7.18 -4.33 20.07
CA MET A 315 6.03 -4.80 19.28
C MET A 315 5.99 -4.12 17.91
N TRP A 316 6.33 -2.84 17.84
CA TRP A 316 6.39 -2.11 16.58
C TRP A 316 7.59 -2.55 15.74
N ASP A 317 8.78 -2.62 16.33
CA ASP A 317 10.01 -3.04 15.64
C ASP A 317 9.86 -4.42 15.02
N ARG A 318 9.27 -5.37 15.74
CA ARG A 318 9.01 -6.71 15.21
C ARG A 318 8.09 -6.69 13.99
N ASP A 319 7.05 -5.87 14.01
CA ASP A 319 6.15 -5.73 12.87
C ASP A 319 6.86 -5.05 11.67
N LEU A 320 7.75 -4.10 11.93
CA LEU A 320 8.58 -3.48 10.89
C LEU A 320 9.57 -4.48 10.27
N VAL A 321 10.21 -5.33 11.08
CA VAL A 321 11.09 -6.40 10.59
C VAL A 321 10.31 -7.41 9.74
N GLN A 322 9.11 -7.79 10.18
CA GLN A 322 8.24 -8.66 9.39
C GLN A 322 7.82 -8.03 8.07
N LEU A 323 7.51 -6.72 8.08
CA LEU A 323 7.18 -5.97 6.87
C LEU A 323 8.37 -5.89 5.91
N LEU A 324 9.58 -5.60 6.42
CA LEU A 324 10.79 -5.54 5.62
C LEU A 324 11.08 -6.88 4.95
N ALA A 325 11.04 -7.98 5.69
CA ALA A 325 11.23 -9.32 5.14
C ALA A 325 10.22 -9.63 4.02
N ALA A 326 8.95 -9.28 4.21
CA ALA A 326 7.92 -9.48 3.19
C ALA A 326 8.11 -8.60 1.95
N LEU A 327 8.64 -7.38 2.10
CA LEU A 327 8.99 -6.50 0.99
C LEU A 327 10.19 -7.04 0.21
N ASP A 328 11.23 -7.51 0.91
CA ASP A 328 12.40 -8.13 0.29
C ASP A 328 12.01 -9.36 -0.54
N GLU A 329 11.13 -10.21 0.00
CA GLU A 329 10.58 -11.37 -0.72
C GLU A 329 9.81 -10.99 -1.99
N ASP A 330 9.01 -9.92 -1.93
CA ASP A 330 8.25 -9.41 -3.09
C ASP A 330 9.17 -8.82 -4.16
N ASP A 331 10.16 -8.03 -3.75
CA ASP A 331 11.15 -7.45 -4.66
C ASP A 331 11.99 -8.54 -5.35
N ASP A 332 12.40 -9.58 -4.61
CA ASP A 332 13.09 -10.74 -5.16
C ASP A 332 12.24 -11.51 -6.16
N ARG A 333 10.94 -11.67 -5.88
CA ARG A 333 9.98 -12.31 -6.79
C ARG A 333 9.88 -11.52 -8.08
N ARG A 334 9.62 -10.21 -8.00
CA ARG A 334 9.52 -9.33 -9.19
C ARG A 334 10.83 -9.30 -9.98
N ALA A 335 11.98 -9.28 -9.30
CA ALA A 335 13.28 -9.33 -9.96
C ALA A 335 13.52 -10.66 -10.71
N LYS A 336 13.04 -11.79 -10.17
CA LYS A 336 13.10 -13.09 -10.85
C LYS A 336 12.20 -13.12 -12.08
N GLU A 337 10.99 -12.58 -11.99
CA GLU A 337 10.04 -12.46 -13.12
C GLU A 337 10.66 -11.63 -14.26
N ILE A 338 11.17 -10.44 -13.94
CA ILE A 338 11.87 -9.57 -14.92
C ILE A 338 13.07 -10.28 -15.57
N LYS A 339 13.88 -11.01 -14.77
CA LYS A 339 15.02 -11.78 -15.30
C LYS A 339 14.58 -12.94 -16.18
N ALA A 340 13.48 -13.63 -15.85
CA ALA A 340 12.94 -14.73 -16.63
C ALA A 340 12.43 -14.25 -18.00
N GLU A 341 11.71 -13.13 -18.03
CA GLU A 341 11.27 -12.47 -19.27
C GLU A 341 12.46 -12.06 -20.15
N ALA A 342 13.49 -11.45 -19.54
CA ALA A 342 14.69 -11.06 -20.26
C ALA A 342 15.43 -12.28 -20.88
N ARG A 343 15.46 -13.43 -20.19
CA ARG A 343 16.03 -14.68 -20.71
C ARG A 343 15.18 -15.26 -21.84
N TYR A 344 13.86 -15.31 -21.67
CA TYR A 344 12.95 -15.79 -22.71
C TYR A 344 13.11 -14.97 -24.01
N ARG A 345 13.22 -13.64 -23.89
CA ARG A 345 13.42 -12.76 -25.04
C ARG A 345 14.78 -12.96 -25.72
N LYS A 346 15.86 -13.19 -24.97
CA LYS A 346 17.19 -13.49 -25.54
C LYS A 346 17.24 -14.82 -26.30
N ASN A 347 16.46 -15.80 -25.85
CA ASN A 347 16.45 -17.14 -26.44
C ASN A 347 15.39 -17.31 -27.54
N LYS A 348 14.60 -16.28 -27.84
CA LYS A 348 13.60 -16.34 -28.91
C LYS A 348 14.33 -16.41 -30.27
N PRO A 349 14.17 -17.49 -31.06
CA PRO A 349 14.79 -17.56 -32.38
C PRO A 349 14.26 -16.41 -33.25
N LYS A 350 15.19 -15.76 -33.96
CA LYS A 350 14.95 -14.58 -34.80
C LYS A 350 13.94 -14.86 -35.92
#